data_AF-A0A8J6RV83-F1
#
_entry.id   AF-A0A8J6RV83-F1
#
_cell.length_a   1.000
_cell.length_b   1.000
_cell.length_c   1.000
_cell.angle_alpha   90.00
_cell.angle_beta   90.00
_cell.angle_gamma   90.00
#
_symmetry.space_group_name_H-M   'P 1'
#
loop_
_entity.id
_entity.type
_entity.pdbx_description
1 polymer ?
#
loop_
_entity_poly.entity_id
_entity_poly.type
_entity_poly.pdbx_seq_one_letter_code
_entity_poly.pdbx_strand_id
1 'polypeptide(L)'
;MFNPTTVMIDTFVECLRAGYRRTYGGLKPDYADIIAWAGNMALENIANSDALYHNVEHTIYVTLVGQEVLRGKQIREGRVYCEDWLHAIISLLCHDIGYVKGVCLADRNSERLYATGVNGTMVSLPPGLTDASLTPYHVDRGKQFIEERFGGHKLIDAEVIKRNIELTRFPVPADEDHQDTTNFPGLIRAADLIGQMSDPRYLQKISALFYEFEETGVNKDLGYCNPGDLRRNYPKFYWNVVFPYIQTGLDFLDVTQEGKQILANLYANVFRVEYESPVAHKR
;
A
#
# COMPACT_ATOMS: atom_id res chain seq x y z
N MET A 1 -6.79 -23.13 17.60
CA MET A 1 -5.93 -21.98 17.99
C MET A 1 -6.55 -20.73 17.40
N PHE A 2 -6.75 -19.66 18.17
CA PHE A 2 -7.27 -18.39 17.64
C PHE A 2 -6.16 -17.68 16.85
N ASN A 3 -6.43 -17.32 15.60
CA ASN A 3 -5.49 -16.60 14.74
C ASN A 3 -6.09 -15.24 14.33
N PRO A 4 -5.64 -14.12 14.91
CA PRO A 4 -6.13 -12.78 14.57
C PRO A 4 -5.99 -12.44 13.08
N THR A 5 -4.92 -12.93 12.42
CA THR A 5 -4.67 -12.66 11.00
C THR A 5 -5.77 -13.23 10.13
N THR A 6 -6.21 -14.47 10.37
CA THR A 6 -7.31 -15.10 9.63
C THR A 6 -8.60 -14.28 9.76
N VAL A 7 -8.92 -13.80 10.97
CA VAL A 7 -10.12 -12.97 11.20
C VAL A 7 -10.06 -11.65 10.43
N MET A 8 -8.89 -11.01 10.37
CA MET A 8 -8.69 -9.78 9.60
C MET A 8 -8.88 -10.04 8.09
N ILE A 9 -8.27 -11.10 7.56
CA ILE A 9 -8.36 -11.48 6.14
C ILE A 9 -9.81 -11.77 5.76
N ASP A 10 -10.51 -12.63 6.51
CA ASP A 10 -11.90 -13.01 6.24
C ASP A 10 -12.82 -11.78 6.22
N THR A 11 -12.68 -10.91 7.22
CA THR A 11 -13.48 -9.68 7.33
C THR A 11 -13.21 -8.72 6.17
N PHE A 12 -11.93 -8.52 5.84
CA PHE A 12 -11.53 -7.63 4.75
C PHE A 12 -12.00 -8.11 3.39
N VAL A 13 -11.94 -9.41 3.12
CA VAL A 13 -12.42 -10.00 1.86
C VAL A 13 -13.92 -9.73 1.66
N GLU A 14 -14.72 -9.80 2.72
CA GLU A 14 -16.14 -9.43 2.64
C GLU A 14 -16.34 -7.92 2.41
N CYS A 15 -15.47 -7.06 2.96
CA CYS A 15 -15.47 -5.63 2.65
C CYS A 15 -15.19 -5.35 1.16
N LEU A 16 -14.29 -6.11 0.52
CA LEU A 16 -14.00 -5.96 -0.91
C LEU A 16 -15.22 -6.34 -1.78
N ARG A 17 -15.87 -7.47 -1.45
CA ARG A 17 -17.11 -7.89 -2.12
C ARG A 17 -18.22 -6.87 -1.96
N ALA A 18 -18.41 -6.38 -0.73
CA ALA A 18 -19.41 -5.37 -0.43
C ALA A 18 -19.15 -4.08 -1.19
N GLY A 19 -17.89 -3.63 -1.26
CA GLY A 19 -17.48 -2.45 -2.03
C GLY A 19 -17.84 -2.56 -3.50
N TYR A 20 -17.48 -3.68 -4.15
CA TYR A 20 -17.84 -3.93 -5.55
C TYR A 20 -19.35 -3.91 -5.78
N ARG A 21 -20.10 -4.68 -4.99
CA ARG A 21 -21.57 -4.79 -5.11
C ARG A 21 -22.27 -3.45 -4.83
N ARG A 22 -21.76 -2.64 -3.91
CA ARG A 22 -22.31 -1.32 -3.60
C ARG A 22 -22.12 -0.33 -4.75
N THR A 23 -21.04 -0.46 -5.51
CA THR A 23 -20.74 0.42 -6.65
C THR A 23 -21.46 -0.01 -7.92
N TYR A 24 -21.50 -1.31 -8.22
CA TYR A 24 -21.97 -1.82 -9.53
C TYR A 24 -23.26 -2.65 -9.45
N GLY A 25 -23.80 -2.90 -8.26
CA GLY A 25 -24.94 -3.79 -8.07
C GLY A 25 -24.61 -5.22 -8.52
N GLY A 26 -25.35 -5.72 -9.51
CA GLY A 26 -25.18 -7.06 -10.08
C GLY A 26 -24.45 -7.08 -11.43
N LEU A 27 -23.83 -5.98 -11.86
CA LEU A 27 -23.05 -5.96 -13.10
C LEU A 27 -21.74 -6.74 -12.90
N LYS A 28 -21.44 -7.69 -13.81
CA LYS A 28 -20.26 -8.57 -13.75
C LYS A 28 -20.00 -9.17 -12.36
N PRO A 29 -20.97 -9.93 -11.83
CA PRO A 29 -20.94 -10.37 -10.44
C PRO A 29 -19.75 -11.28 -10.11
N ASP A 30 -19.21 -11.97 -11.11
CA ASP A 30 -18.00 -12.78 -11.04
C ASP A 30 -16.76 -11.98 -10.61
N TYR A 31 -16.70 -10.68 -10.91
CA TYR A 31 -15.55 -9.85 -10.53
C TYR A 31 -15.45 -9.65 -9.02
N ALA A 32 -16.58 -9.61 -8.30
CA ALA A 32 -16.57 -9.55 -6.85
C ALA A 32 -15.90 -10.79 -6.24
N ASP A 33 -16.10 -11.97 -6.84
CA ASP A 33 -15.49 -13.21 -6.40
C ASP A 33 -14.01 -13.33 -6.81
N ILE A 34 -13.64 -12.83 -8.00
CA ILE A 34 -12.24 -12.74 -8.40
C ILE A 34 -11.47 -11.80 -7.48
N ILE A 35 -12.04 -10.64 -7.13
CA ILE A 35 -11.44 -9.71 -6.16
C ILE A 35 -11.27 -10.37 -4.79
N ALA A 36 -12.30 -11.08 -4.31
CA ALA A 36 -12.23 -11.80 -3.04
C ALA A 36 -11.13 -12.86 -3.03
N TRP A 37 -11.00 -13.63 -4.11
CA TRP A 37 -9.94 -14.60 -4.28
C TRP A 37 -8.56 -13.93 -4.33
N ALA A 38 -8.41 -12.82 -5.06
CA ALA A 38 -7.16 -12.07 -5.11
C ALA A 38 -6.79 -11.50 -3.74
N GLY A 39 -7.77 -11.04 -2.95
CA GLY A 39 -7.59 -10.57 -1.58
C GLY A 39 -7.04 -11.64 -0.65
N ASN A 40 -7.62 -12.85 -0.67
CA ASN A 40 -7.10 -13.99 0.06
C ASN A 40 -5.67 -14.32 -0.39
N MET A 41 -5.45 -14.41 -1.70
CA MET A 41 -4.16 -14.77 -2.26
C MET A 41 -3.05 -13.78 -1.84
N ALA A 42 -3.30 -12.48 -1.96
CA ALA A 42 -2.32 -11.47 -1.58
C ALA A 42 -2.05 -11.47 -0.07
N LEU A 43 -3.10 -11.47 0.76
CA LEU A 43 -2.92 -11.38 2.21
C LEU A 43 -2.36 -12.66 2.84
N GLU A 44 -2.64 -13.84 2.30
CA GLU A 44 -1.99 -15.09 2.74
C GLU A 44 -0.48 -15.06 2.42
N ASN A 45 -0.06 -14.46 1.31
CA ASN A 45 1.38 -14.27 1.04
C ASN A 45 1.98 -13.23 2.01
N ILE A 46 1.35 -12.07 2.15
CA ILE A 46 1.83 -10.98 3.01
C ILE A 46 1.85 -11.38 4.49
N ALA A 47 0.94 -12.26 4.93
CA ALA A 47 0.93 -12.80 6.28
C ALA A 47 2.17 -13.63 6.65
N ASN A 48 2.95 -14.09 5.67
CA ASN A 48 4.21 -14.80 5.89
C ASN A 48 5.43 -13.86 5.99
N SER A 49 5.25 -12.56 5.75
CA SER A 49 6.30 -11.55 5.87
C SER A 49 6.67 -11.32 7.33
N ASP A 50 7.98 -11.14 7.59
CA ASP A 50 8.50 -10.65 8.88
C ASP A 50 8.81 -9.14 8.88
N ALA A 51 8.39 -8.40 7.84
CA ALA A 51 8.40 -6.94 7.83
C ALA A 51 7.47 -6.37 8.92
N LEU A 52 7.95 -5.36 9.65
CA LEU A 52 7.27 -4.84 10.84
C LEU A 52 6.07 -3.94 10.50
N TYR A 53 6.19 -3.12 9.46
CA TYR A 53 5.22 -2.11 9.06
C TYR A 53 4.47 -2.51 7.79
N HIS A 54 5.17 -2.85 6.70
CA HIS A 54 4.56 -3.25 5.42
C HIS A 54 4.01 -4.69 5.52
N ASN A 55 2.87 -4.82 6.19
CA ASN A 55 2.24 -6.08 6.58
C ASN A 55 0.74 -6.12 6.21
N VAL A 56 0.06 -7.20 6.61
CA VAL A 56 -1.37 -7.45 6.32
C VAL A 56 -2.25 -6.25 6.68
N GLU A 57 -2.01 -5.62 7.83
CA GLU A 57 -2.84 -4.51 8.29
C GLU A 57 -2.65 -3.26 7.40
N HIS A 58 -1.40 -2.96 7.03
CA HIS A 58 -1.12 -1.86 6.12
C HIS A 58 -1.80 -2.07 4.76
N THR A 59 -1.66 -3.26 4.16
CA THR A 59 -2.29 -3.60 2.88
C THR A 59 -3.81 -3.51 2.92
N ILE A 60 -4.44 -3.92 4.03
CA ILE A 60 -5.88 -3.77 4.24
C ILE A 60 -6.27 -2.28 4.24
N TYR A 61 -5.59 -1.44 5.02
CA TYR A 61 -5.93 -0.01 5.09
C TYR A 61 -5.76 0.69 3.74
N VAL A 62 -4.63 0.48 3.06
CA VAL A 62 -4.37 1.04 1.72
C VAL A 62 -5.45 0.61 0.73
N THR A 63 -5.81 -0.67 0.72
CA THR A 63 -6.82 -1.18 -0.22
C THR A 63 -8.21 -0.62 0.07
N LEU A 64 -8.62 -0.52 1.34
CA LEU A 64 -9.93 0.04 1.68
C LEU A 64 -10.02 1.55 1.38
N VAL A 65 -8.94 2.30 1.60
CA VAL A 65 -8.86 3.71 1.18
C VAL A 65 -8.96 3.81 -0.33
N GLY A 66 -8.20 3.01 -1.08
CA GLY A 66 -8.25 3.00 -2.54
C GLY A 66 -9.62 2.61 -3.07
N GLN A 67 -10.30 1.65 -2.43
CA GLN A 67 -11.67 1.29 -2.75
C GLN A 67 -12.63 2.50 -2.62
N GLU A 68 -12.51 3.29 -1.55
CA GLU A 68 -13.33 4.49 -1.38
C GLU A 68 -12.93 5.64 -2.31
N VAL A 69 -11.65 5.78 -2.67
CA VAL A 69 -11.20 6.72 -3.73
C VAL A 69 -11.86 6.35 -5.07
N LEU A 70 -11.83 5.07 -5.47
CA LEU A 70 -12.45 4.60 -6.70
C LEU A 70 -13.97 4.82 -6.70
N ARG A 71 -14.62 4.58 -5.56
CA ARG A 71 -16.06 4.82 -5.37
C ARG A 71 -16.39 6.31 -5.49
N GLY A 72 -15.60 7.17 -4.86
CA GLY A 72 -15.72 8.63 -4.97
C GLY A 72 -15.56 9.11 -6.41
N LYS A 73 -14.55 8.60 -7.13
CA LYS A 73 -14.37 8.87 -8.56
C LYS A 73 -15.57 8.43 -9.39
N GLN A 74 -16.07 7.21 -9.17
CA GLN A 74 -17.23 6.69 -9.88
C GLN A 74 -18.49 7.53 -9.64
N ILE A 75 -18.72 8.03 -8.43
CA ILE A 75 -19.85 8.91 -8.12
C ILE A 75 -19.69 10.28 -8.75
N ARG A 76 -18.49 10.86 -8.69
CA ARG A 76 -18.22 12.24 -9.14
C ARG A 76 -18.16 12.35 -10.67
N GLU A 77 -17.50 11.40 -11.31
CA GLU A 77 -17.12 11.49 -12.74
C GLU A 77 -17.73 10.37 -13.58
N GLY A 78 -18.19 9.29 -12.95
CA GLY A 78 -18.46 8.04 -13.64
C GLY A 78 -17.19 7.42 -14.23
N ARG A 79 -17.40 6.44 -15.13
CA ARG A 79 -16.35 5.85 -15.99
C ARG A 79 -15.23 5.10 -15.27
N VAL A 80 -15.44 4.67 -14.02
CA VAL A 80 -14.67 3.57 -13.45
C VAL A 80 -15.39 2.30 -13.86
N TYR A 81 -14.92 1.64 -14.91
CA TYR A 81 -15.52 0.39 -15.38
C TYR A 81 -15.20 -0.75 -14.42
N CYS A 82 -15.96 -1.85 -14.51
CA CYS A 82 -15.74 -3.03 -13.68
C CYS A 82 -14.32 -3.57 -13.78
N GLU A 83 -13.73 -3.54 -14.99
CA GLU A 83 -12.35 -3.90 -15.27
C GLU A 83 -11.38 -2.96 -14.57
N ASP A 84 -11.58 -1.64 -14.67
CA ASP A 84 -10.71 -0.68 -13.99
C ASP A 84 -10.68 -0.93 -12.49
N TRP A 85 -11.87 -1.16 -11.89
CA TRP A 85 -12.00 -1.51 -10.48
C TRP A 85 -11.27 -2.80 -10.12
N LEU A 86 -11.45 -3.86 -10.93
CA LEU A 86 -10.78 -5.14 -10.73
C LEU A 86 -9.25 -4.98 -10.70
N HIS A 87 -8.68 -4.33 -11.72
CA HIS A 87 -7.23 -4.14 -11.80
C HIS A 87 -6.72 -3.21 -10.70
N ALA A 88 -7.42 -2.12 -10.40
CA ALA A 88 -7.05 -1.19 -9.34
C ALA A 88 -7.03 -1.86 -7.96
N ILE A 89 -8.03 -2.69 -7.63
CA ILE A 89 -8.04 -3.43 -6.37
C ILE A 89 -6.91 -4.46 -6.32
N ILE A 90 -6.64 -5.20 -7.41
CA ILE A 90 -5.50 -6.13 -7.44
C ILE A 90 -4.17 -5.39 -7.28
N SER A 91 -4.02 -4.21 -7.88
CA SER A 91 -2.83 -3.35 -7.69
C SER A 91 -2.64 -2.96 -6.23
N LEU A 92 -3.71 -2.52 -5.54
CA LEU A 92 -3.66 -2.15 -4.13
C LEU A 92 -3.34 -3.35 -3.23
N LEU A 93 -3.91 -4.52 -3.53
CA LEU A 93 -3.62 -5.75 -2.78
C LEU A 93 -2.15 -6.17 -2.91
N CYS A 94 -1.53 -5.88 -4.05
CA CYS A 94 -0.20 -6.37 -4.40
C CYS A 94 0.89 -5.28 -4.38
N HIS A 95 0.59 -4.03 -4.00
CA HIS A 95 1.58 -2.93 -4.09
C HIS A 95 2.87 -3.24 -3.30
N ASP A 96 2.73 -3.87 -2.14
CA ASP A 96 3.83 -4.24 -1.25
C ASP A 96 4.15 -5.74 -1.27
N ILE A 97 3.53 -6.54 -2.14
CA ILE A 97 3.75 -8.00 -2.11
C ILE A 97 5.21 -8.38 -2.38
N GLY A 98 5.96 -7.52 -3.06
CA GLY A 98 7.37 -7.71 -3.32
C GLY A 98 8.28 -7.62 -2.10
N TYR A 99 7.80 -7.19 -0.94
CA TYR A 99 8.55 -7.33 0.32
C TYR A 99 8.71 -8.81 0.72
N VAL A 100 7.73 -9.65 0.42
CA VAL A 100 7.67 -11.03 0.91
C VAL A 100 8.82 -11.86 0.34
N LYS A 101 9.68 -12.42 1.19
CA LYS A 101 10.71 -13.39 0.78
C LYS A 101 10.05 -14.71 0.33
N GLY A 102 10.48 -15.24 -0.82
CA GLY A 102 9.94 -16.49 -1.37
C GLY A 102 8.70 -16.32 -2.25
N VAL A 103 8.26 -15.07 -2.47
CA VAL A 103 7.04 -14.77 -3.24
C VAL A 103 7.24 -14.90 -4.74
N CYS A 104 8.44 -14.57 -5.24
CA CYS A 104 8.80 -14.70 -6.65
C CYS A 104 9.34 -16.11 -6.92
N LEU A 105 9.04 -16.68 -8.09
CA LEU A 105 9.45 -18.05 -8.45
C LEU A 105 10.96 -18.30 -8.40
N ALA A 106 11.77 -17.27 -8.63
CA ALA A 106 13.22 -17.36 -8.63
C ALA A 106 13.86 -17.29 -7.24
N ASP A 107 13.10 -16.94 -6.19
CA ASP A 107 13.61 -16.84 -4.82
C ASP A 107 14.11 -18.21 -4.31
N ARG A 108 15.28 -18.21 -3.66
CA ARG A 108 15.92 -19.39 -3.07
C ARG A 108 16.17 -19.16 -1.58
N ASN A 109 15.14 -19.42 -0.77
CA ASN A 109 15.14 -19.14 0.68
C ASN A 109 16.30 -19.84 1.43
N SER A 110 16.63 -21.08 1.08
CA SER A 110 17.74 -21.83 1.70
C SER A 110 19.11 -21.20 1.45
N GLU A 111 19.27 -20.50 0.33
CA GLU A 111 20.49 -19.80 -0.07
C GLU A 111 20.48 -18.31 0.32
N ARG A 112 19.35 -17.81 0.85
CA ARG A 112 19.08 -16.37 1.09
C ARG A 112 19.35 -15.53 -0.16
N LEU A 113 18.91 -16.02 -1.30
CA LEU A 113 19.05 -15.35 -2.59
C LEU A 113 17.68 -15.05 -3.18
N TYR A 114 17.40 -13.78 -3.44
CA TYR A 114 16.06 -13.29 -3.78
C TYR A 114 16.10 -12.51 -5.08
N ALA A 115 15.05 -12.63 -5.90
CA ALA A 115 14.92 -11.87 -7.14
C ALA A 115 14.85 -10.37 -6.86
N THR A 116 15.43 -9.55 -7.71
CA THR A 116 15.28 -8.09 -7.61
C THR A 116 14.09 -7.56 -8.42
N GLY A 117 13.44 -8.41 -9.22
CA GLY A 117 12.45 -7.96 -10.21
C GLY A 117 13.05 -7.47 -11.52
N VAL A 118 14.37 -7.26 -11.58
CA VAL A 118 15.03 -6.56 -12.69
C VAL A 118 15.96 -7.49 -13.45
N ASN A 119 15.61 -7.80 -14.71
CA ASN A 119 16.47 -8.53 -15.65
C ASN A 119 17.05 -9.86 -15.12
N GLY A 120 16.28 -10.57 -14.27
CA GLY A 120 16.73 -11.82 -13.65
C GLY A 120 17.84 -11.65 -12.60
N THR A 121 18.14 -10.42 -12.20
CA THR A 121 19.14 -10.10 -11.18
C THR A 121 18.65 -10.56 -9.81
N MET A 122 19.55 -11.08 -9.00
CA MET A 122 19.27 -11.57 -7.66
C MET A 122 20.09 -10.79 -6.62
N VAL A 123 19.58 -10.67 -5.41
CA VAL A 123 20.25 -10.08 -4.24
C VAL A 123 20.41 -11.14 -3.15
N SER A 124 21.58 -11.19 -2.52
CA SER A 124 21.81 -12.05 -1.36
C SER A 124 21.64 -11.27 -0.08
N LEU A 125 20.83 -11.79 0.85
CA LEU A 125 20.61 -11.17 2.15
C LEU A 125 21.40 -11.91 3.25
N PRO A 126 22.13 -11.19 4.11
CA PRO A 126 22.72 -11.74 5.32
C PRO A 126 21.69 -12.42 6.24
N PRO A 127 22.09 -13.43 7.04
CA PRO A 127 21.23 -13.98 8.09
C PRO A 127 20.79 -12.89 9.08
N GLY A 128 19.52 -12.92 9.50
CA GLY A 128 18.95 -12.03 10.51
C GLY A 128 18.25 -10.78 9.96
N LEU A 129 18.31 -10.53 8.65
CA LEU A 129 17.55 -9.47 7.99
C LEU A 129 16.08 -9.86 7.78
N THR A 130 15.18 -8.92 8.00
CA THR A 130 13.74 -9.06 7.73
C THR A 130 13.41 -8.81 6.26
N ASP A 131 12.14 -9.00 5.90
CA ASP A 131 11.60 -8.76 4.56
C ASP A 131 11.69 -7.27 4.19
N ALA A 132 11.79 -6.37 5.18
CA ALA A 132 12.04 -4.95 4.96
C ALA A 132 13.34 -4.67 4.20
N SER A 133 14.33 -5.56 4.26
CA SER A 133 15.56 -5.45 3.46
C SER A 133 15.34 -5.48 1.95
N LEU A 134 14.15 -5.89 1.50
CA LEU A 134 13.75 -5.88 0.09
C LEU A 134 13.07 -4.56 -0.33
N THR A 135 12.96 -3.53 0.53
CA THR A 135 12.46 -2.20 0.16
C THR A 135 13.04 -1.67 -1.15
N PRO A 136 14.36 -1.77 -1.46
CA PRO A 136 14.87 -1.24 -2.72
C PRO A 136 14.32 -1.91 -3.98
N TYR A 137 13.74 -3.11 -3.84
CA TYR A 137 13.31 -3.97 -4.94
C TYR A 137 11.81 -4.28 -4.92
N HIS A 138 11.07 -3.88 -3.88
CA HIS A 138 9.70 -4.36 -3.64
C HIS A 138 8.75 -4.06 -4.81
N VAL A 139 8.84 -2.89 -5.45
CA VAL A 139 8.00 -2.55 -6.61
C VAL A 139 8.30 -3.47 -7.80
N ASP A 140 9.57 -3.63 -8.15
CA ASP A 140 9.98 -4.47 -9.30
C ASP A 140 9.69 -5.95 -9.02
N ARG A 141 9.91 -6.41 -7.78
CA ARG A 141 9.51 -7.75 -7.31
C ARG A 141 8.00 -7.94 -7.38
N GLY A 142 7.22 -6.95 -6.95
CA GLY A 142 5.76 -6.97 -7.02
C GLY A 142 5.27 -7.11 -8.46
N LYS A 143 5.88 -6.36 -9.40
CA LYS A 143 5.59 -6.50 -10.82
C LYS A 143 5.97 -7.88 -11.39
N GLN A 144 7.12 -8.43 -11.00
CA GLN A 144 7.52 -9.78 -11.38
C GLN A 144 6.49 -10.80 -10.87
N PHE A 145 6.05 -10.69 -9.61
CA PHE A 145 5.01 -11.55 -9.04
C PHE A 145 3.70 -11.47 -9.83
N ILE A 146 3.27 -10.26 -10.21
CA ILE A 146 2.07 -10.07 -11.03
C ILE A 146 2.20 -10.76 -12.38
N GLU A 147 3.35 -10.66 -13.05
CA GLU A 147 3.61 -11.36 -14.31
C GLU A 147 3.58 -12.88 -14.12
N GLU A 148 4.25 -13.40 -13.10
CA GLU A 148 4.31 -14.84 -12.80
C GLU A 148 2.92 -15.43 -12.49
N ARG A 149 2.03 -14.64 -11.85
CA ARG A 149 0.71 -15.10 -11.43
C ARG A 149 -0.38 -14.87 -12.47
N PHE A 150 -0.32 -13.76 -13.20
CA PHE A 150 -1.41 -13.26 -14.05
C PHE A 150 -1.02 -13.08 -15.52
N GLY A 151 0.24 -13.34 -15.90
CA GLY A 151 0.69 -13.27 -17.29
C GLY A 151 -0.20 -14.10 -18.22
N GLY A 152 -0.75 -13.45 -19.25
CA GLY A 152 -1.65 -14.10 -20.23
C GLY A 152 -3.05 -14.46 -19.70
N HIS A 153 -3.45 -13.99 -18.52
CA HIS A 153 -4.79 -14.23 -17.98
C HIS A 153 -5.87 -13.48 -18.80
N LYS A 154 -7.03 -14.11 -19.02
CA LYS A 154 -8.07 -13.58 -19.93
C LYS A 154 -8.85 -12.38 -19.39
N LEU A 155 -8.98 -12.29 -18.06
CA LEU A 155 -9.77 -11.25 -17.38
C LEU A 155 -8.92 -10.26 -16.59
N ILE A 156 -7.63 -10.59 -16.38
CA ILE A 156 -6.72 -9.82 -15.54
C ILE A 156 -5.54 -9.45 -16.42
N ASP A 157 -5.42 -8.16 -16.72
CA ASP A 157 -4.33 -7.58 -17.47
C ASP A 157 -3.17 -7.25 -16.52
N ALA A 158 -2.11 -8.05 -16.62
CA ALA A 158 -0.90 -7.89 -15.82
C ALA A 158 -0.20 -6.55 -16.10
N GLU A 159 -0.23 -6.03 -17.33
CA GLU A 159 0.45 -4.77 -17.67
C GLU A 159 -0.21 -3.56 -17.00
N VAL A 160 -1.54 -3.54 -16.96
CA VAL A 160 -2.30 -2.50 -16.24
C VAL A 160 -1.95 -2.51 -14.75
N ILE A 161 -1.91 -3.69 -14.14
CA ILE A 161 -1.58 -3.82 -12.71
C ILE A 161 -0.14 -3.39 -12.44
N LYS A 162 0.83 -3.82 -13.28
CA LYS A 162 2.23 -3.42 -13.15
C LYS A 162 2.43 -1.91 -13.27
N ARG A 163 1.69 -1.26 -14.19
CA ARG A 163 1.71 0.20 -14.33
C ARG A 163 1.15 0.91 -13.10
N ASN A 164 0.07 0.39 -12.53
CA ASN A 164 -0.50 0.93 -11.29
C ASN A 164 0.47 0.81 -10.10
N ILE A 165 1.10 -0.36 -9.95
CA ILE A 165 2.07 -0.61 -8.86
C ILE A 165 3.32 0.27 -9.01
N GLU A 166 3.76 0.62 -10.24
CA GLU A 166 4.98 1.44 -10.39
C GLU A 166 4.92 2.76 -9.64
N LEU A 167 3.75 3.42 -9.60
CA LEU A 167 3.64 4.71 -8.93
C LEU A 167 3.67 4.64 -7.41
N THR A 168 3.62 3.46 -6.78
CA THR A 168 3.82 3.32 -5.34
C THR A 168 5.31 3.35 -4.96
N ARG A 169 6.22 3.40 -5.95
CA ARG A 169 7.65 3.56 -5.71
C ARG A 169 7.92 4.83 -4.93
N PHE A 170 8.59 4.65 -3.78
CA PHE A 170 8.98 5.74 -2.90
C PHE A 170 10.49 5.66 -2.56
N PRO A 171 11.24 6.78 -2.56
CA PRO A 171 10.83 8.14 -2.95
C PRO A 171 10.34 8.24 -4.40
N VAL A 172 9.40 9.15 -4.65
CA VAL A 172 8.82 9.35 -5.99
C VAL A 172 9.92 9.82 -6.96
N PRO A 173 10.16 9.09 -8.07
CA PRO A 173 11.08 9.53 -9.11
C PRO A 173 10.71 10.90 -9.69
N ALA A 174 11.72 11.68 -10.09
CA ALA A 174 11.52 13.05 -10.57
C ALA A 174 11.04 13.16 -12.02
N ASP A 175 10.81 12.04 -12.71
CA ASP A 175 10.33 12.04 -14.09
C ASP A 175 8.83 12.38 -14.22
N GLU A 176 8.41 12.71 -15.45
CA GLU A 176 7.05 13.18 -15.76
C GLU A 176 5.99 12.10 -15.53
N ASP A 177 6.27 10.84 -15.89
CA ASP A 177 5.35 9.72 -15.69
C ASP A 177 5.03 9.55 -14.19
N HIS A 178 6.02 9.80 -13.33
CA HIS A 178 5.85 9.74 -11.90
C HIS A 178 5.06 10.91 -11.28
N GLN A 179 4.69 11.94 -12.05
CA GLN A 179 3.90 13.08 -11.55
C GLN A 179 2.37 12.90 -11.73
N ASP A 180 1.89 11.80 -12.30
CA ASP A 180 0.45 11.57 -12.48
C ASP A 180 -0.29 11.46 -11.13
N THR A 181 -1.33 12.27 -10.96
CA THR A 181 -2.18 12.31 -9.76
C THR A 181 -3.66 12.06 -10.08
N THR A 182 -4.00 11.74 -11.33
CA THR A 182 -5.40 11.74 -11.82
C THR A 182 -5.85 10.42 -12.40
N ASN A 183 -4.97 9.67 -13.07
CA ASN A 183 -5.31 8.34 -13.58
C ASN A 183 -5.11 7.26 -12.50
N PHE A 184 -5.52 6.03 -12.80
CA PHE A 184 -5.49 4.93 -11.83
C PHE A 184 -4.13 4.74 -11.14
N PRO A 185 -2.98 4.75 -11.84
CA PRO A 185 -1.69 4.67 -11.17
C PRO A 185 -1.52 5.76 -10.08
N GLY A 186 -1.85 7.02 -10.40
CA GLY A 186 -1.73 8.14 -9.47
C GLY A 186 -2.67 8.01 -8.27
N LEU A 187 -3.88 7.48 -8.51
CA LEU A 187 -4.86 7.21 -7.47
C LEU A 187 -4.47 6.02 -6.58
N ILE A 188 -3.78 5.01 -7.12
CA ILE A 188 -3.24 3.91 -6.32
C ILE A 188 -2.15 4.43 -5.38
N ARG A 189 -1.21 5.24 -5.88
CA ARG A 189 -0.24 5.94 -5.01
C ARG A 189 -0.94 6.79 -3.96
N ALA A 190 -1.96 7.56 -4.36
CA ALA A 190 -2.66 8.40 -3.41
C ALA A 190 -3.33 7.57 -2.30
N ALA A 191 -3.92 6.43 -2.66
CA ALA A 191 -4.53 5.50 -1.71
C ALA A 191 -3.51 4.87 -0.76
N ASP A 192 -2.31 4.54 -1.24
CA ASP A 192 -1.21 4.06 -0.42
C ASP A 192 -0.81 5.11 0.63
N LEU A 193 -0.48 6.31 0.18
CA LEU A 193 -0.06 7.41 1.06
C LEU A 193 -1.18 7.83 2.05
N ILE A 194 -2.43 7.94 1.59
CA ILE A 194 -3.57 8.27 2.46
C ILE A 194 -3.86 7.10 3.41
N GLY A 195 -3.81 5.85 2.94
CA GLY A 195 -4.03 4.64 3.74
C GLY A 195 -3.03 4.54 4.88
N GLN A 196 -1.76 4.81 4.60
CA GLN A 196 -0.71 4.93 5.60
C GLN A 196 -1.06 5.96 6.67
N MET A 197 -1.44 7.17 6.26
CA MET A 197 -1.53 8.33 7.15
C MET A 197 -2.89 8.49 7.84
N SER A 198 -3.94 7.88 7.30
CA SER A 198 -5.29 7.86 7.88
C SER A 198 -5.52 6.69 8.83
N ASP A 199 -4.58 5.75 8.92
CA ASP A 199 -4.64 4.65 9.87
C ASP A 199 -4.77 5.20 11.32
N PRO A 200 -5.83 4.82 12.06
CA PRO A 200 -6.05 5.26 13.44
C PRO A 200 -4.88 4.94 14.39
N ARG A 201 -4.08 3.93 14.04
CA ARG A 201 -2.90 3.49 14.78
C ARG A 201 -1.58 3.92 14.15
N TYR A 202 -1.60 4.72 13.06
CA TYR A 202 -0.41 5.09 12.30
C TYR A 202 0.72 5.58 13.21
N LEU A 203 0.36 6.49 14.10
CA LEU A 203 1.28 7.15 15.01
C LEU A 203 1.88 6.23 16.09
N GLN A 204 1.20 5.13 16.44
CA GLN A 204 1.77 4.06 17.27
C GLN A 204 2.68 3.15 16.45
N LYS A 205 2.41 2.98 15.16
CA LYS A 205 3.19 2.14 14.23
C LYS A 205 4.46 2.81 13.70
N ILE A 206 4.65 4.11 13.93
CA ILE A 206 5.87 4.83 13.52
C ILE A 206 7.15 4.12 14.00
N SER A 207 7.14 3.48 15.17
CA SER A 207 8.31 2.72 15.63
C SER A 207 8.62 1.52 14.73
N ALA A 208 7.61 0.81 14.23
CA ALA A 208 7.81 -0.28 13.28
C ALA A 208 8.42 0.25 11.98
N LEU A 209 7.87 1.34 11.43
CA LEU A 209 8.38 1.97 10.21
C LEU A 209 9.83 2.46 10.38
N PHE A 210 10.17 3.03 11.54
CA PHE A 210 11.54 3.47 11.82
C PHE A 210 12.53 2.30 11.75
N TYR A 211 12.20 1.13 12.30
CA TYR A 211 13.11 -0.01 12.29
C TYR A 211 13.29 -0.62 10.89
N GLU A 212 12.30 -0.53 10.02
CA GLU A 212 12.49 -0.87 8.60
C GLU A 212 13.41 0.14 7.88
N PHE A 213 13.27 1.43 8.20
CA PHE A 213 14.20 2.45 7.70
C PHE A 213 15.61 2.27 8.25
N GLU A 214 15.76 1.75 9.48
CA GLU A 214 17.05 1.42 10.07
C GLU A 214 17.73 0.25 9.36
N GLU A 215 16.97 -0.81 9.04
CA GLU A 215 17.47 -1.99 8.35
C GLU A 215 18.02 -1.64 6.95
N THR A 216 17.36 -0.72 6.25
CA THR A 216 17.72 -0.29 4.89
C THR A 216 18.69 0.89 4.87
N GLY A 217 18.95 1.52 6.02
CA GLY A 217 19.81 2.71 6.14
C GLY A 217 19.13 4.04 5.81
N VAL A 218 17.87 4.03 5.36
CA VAL A 218 17.07 5.22 5.05
C VAL A 218 16.95 6.16 6.25
N ASN A 219 16.94 5.64 7.48
CA ASN A 219 16.91 6.49 8.68
C ASN A 219 18.13 7.41 8.76
N LYS A 220 19.32 6.93 8.39
CA LYS A 220 20.57 7.70 8.39
C LYS A 220 20.55 8.76 7.29
N ASP A 221 20.08 8.41 6.11
CA ASP A 221 19.96 9.34 4.97
C ASP A 221 19.01 10.50 5.28
N LEU A 222 17.95 10.22 6.06
CA LEU A 222 16.98 11.22 6.51
C LEU A 222 17.36 11.91 7.83
N GLY A 223 18.45 11.50 8.48
CA GLY A 223 18.92 12.07 9.75
C GLY A 223 18.04 11.72 10.96
N TYR A 224 17.34 10.58 10.93
CA TYR A 224 16.54 10.08 12.05
C TYR A 224 17.34 9.12 12.93
N CYS A 225 17.47 9.43 14.22
CA CYS A 225 18.22 8.63 15.19
C CYS A 225 17.32 7.70 16.01
N ASN A 226 16.02 7.98 16.10
CA ASN A 226 15.04 7.20 16.85
C ASN A 226 13.62 7.37 16.27
N PRO A 227 12.65 6.53 16.65
CA PRO A 227 11.25 6.67 16.20
C PRO A 227 10.63 8.04 16.47
N GLY A 228 11.08 8.74 17.51
CA GLY A 228 10.63 10.09 17.84
C GLY A 228 11.06 11.14 16.81
N ASP A 229 12.21 10.98 16.15
CA ASP A 229 12.64 11.85 15.05
C ASP A 229 11.71 11.72 13.85
N LEU A 230 11.42 10.47 13.45
CA LEU A 230 10.48 10.17 12.36
C LEU A 230 9.10 10.75 12.65
N ARG A 231 8.59 10.56 13.89
CA ARG A 231 7.34 11.17 14.34
C ARG A 231 7.38 12.70 14.24
N ARG A 232 8.39 13.37 14.79
CA ARG A 232 8.47 14.83 14.78
C ARG A 232 8.50 15.41 13.36
N ASN A 233 9.12 14.70 12.41
CA ASN A 233 9.20 15.16 11.03
C ASN A 233 7.94 14.83 10.19
N TYR A 234 7.01 14.04 10.73
CA TYR A 234 5.81 13.60 10.00
C TYR A 234 4.97 14.74 9.38
N PRO A 235 4.66 15.86 10.07
CA PRO A 235 3.92 16.96 9.44
C PRO A 235 4.67 17.58 8.26
N LYS A 236 5.99 17.74 8.39
CA LYS A 236 6.84 18.26 7.30
C LYS A 236 6.85 17.30 6.10
N PHE A 237 6.92 15.99 6.37
CA PHE A 237 6.82 14.95 5.35
C PHE A 237 5.46 14.99 4.65
N TYR A 238 4.37 15.09 5.41
CA TYR A 238 3.02 15.21 4.88
C TYR A 238 2.91 16.39 3.90
N TRP A 239 3.24 17.61 4.34
CA TRP A 239 3.03 18.80 3.51
C TRP A 239 3.98 18.90 2.32
N ASN A 240 5.26 18.55 2.49
CA ASN A 240 6.26 18.79 1.44
C ASN A 240 6.44 17.61 0.49
N VAL A 241 6.05 16.40 0.88
CA VAL A 241 6.31 15.18 0.09
C VAL A 241 5.02 14.52 -0.33
N VAL A 242 4.05 14.37 0.57
CA VAL A 242 2.83 13.58 0.29
C VAL A 242 1.69 14.40 -0.28
N PHE A 243 1.41 15.58 0.29
CA PHE A 243 0.31 16.45 -0.10
C PHE A 243 0.26 16.71 -1.63
N PRO A 244 1.38 16.98 -2.32
CA PRO A 244 1.37 17.18 -3.78
C PRO A 244 0.73 16.04 -4.58
N TYR A 245 0.84 14.80 -4.09
CA TYR A 245 0.41 13.59 -4.82
C TYR A 245 -0.98 13.07 -4.44
N ILE A 246 -1.59 13.58 -3.37
CA ILE A 246 -2.85 13.02 -2.83
C ILE A 246 -4.09 13.88 -3.09
N GLN A 247 -3.94 15.13 -3.57
CA GLN A 247 -5.04 16.10 -3.71
C GLN A 247 -6.27 15.54 -4.42
N THR A 248 -6.10 14.94 -5.60
CA THR A 248 -7.20 14.32 -6.35
C THR A 248 -7.87 13.18 -5.56
N GLY A 249 -7.09 12.38 -4.84
CA GLY A 249 -7.59 11.33 -3.95
C GLY A 249 -8.42 11.90 -2.80
N LEU A 250 -7.98 13.01 -2.19
CA LEU A 250 -8.72 13.71 -1.13
C LEU A 250 -10.07 14.20 -1.65
N ASP A 251 -10.11 14.79 -2.83
CA ASP A 251 -11.36 15.27 -3.42
C ASP A 251 -12.36 14.13 -3.67
N PHE A 252 -11.89 12.96 -4.10
CA PHE A 252 -12.75 11.80 -4.28
C PHE A 252 -13.24 11.22 -2.95
N LEU A 253 -12.41 11.21 -1.91
CA LEU A 253 -12.83 10.78 -0.58
C LEU A 253 -13.89 11.71 0.04
N ASP A 254 -13.88 13.00 -0.29
CA ASP A 254 -14.89 13.94 0.24
C ASP A 254 -16.31 13.70 -0.35
N VAL A 255 -16.45 12.79 -1.31
CA VAL A 255 -17.74 12.44 -1.92
C VAL A 255 -18.56 11.48 -1.06
N THR A 256 -17.92 10.54 -0.34
CA THR A 256 -18.61 9.49 0.43
C THR A 256 -18.55 9.76 1.94
N GLN A 257 -19.50 9.21 2.70
CA GLN A 257 -19.49 9.35 4.16
C GLN A 257 -18.31 8.58 4.77
N GLU A 258 -18.02 7.40 4.23
CA GLU A 258 -16.85 6.62 4.63
C GLU A 258 -15.53 7.35 4.29
N GLY A 259 -15.44 7.98 3.12
CA GLY A 259 -14.28 8.77 2.71
C GLY A 259 -14.06 10.00 3.60
N LYS A 260 -15.11 10.71 4.00
CA LYS A 260 -15.01 11.80 5.00
C LYS A 260 -14.45 11.35 6.34
N GLN A 261 -14.77 10.14 6.77
CA GLN A 261 -14.18 9.57 7.99
C GLN A 261 -12.68 9.28 7.83
N ILE A 262 -12.26 8.78 6.66
CA ILE A 262 -10.85 8.59 6.32
C ILE A 262 -10.10 9.93 6.36
N LEU A 263 -10.67 10.98 5.74
CA LEU A 263 -10.11 12.33 5.76
C LEU A 263 -10.00 12.89 7.19
N ALA A 264 -11.03 12.72 8.01
CA ALA A 264 -11.01 13.15 9.41
C ALA A 264 -9.87 12.49 10.19
N ASN A 265 -9.63 11.19 9.99
CA ASN A 265 -8.53 10.47 10.63
C ASN A 265 -7.16 10.93 10.11
N LEU A 266 -7.02 11.11 8.79
CA LEU A 266 -5.80 11.65 8.17
C LEU A 266 -5.42 12.99 8.81
N TYR A 267 -6.34 13.95 8.80
CA TYR A 267 -6.11 15.28 9.35
C TYR A 267 -5.88 15.23 10.86
N ALA A 268 -6.61 14.40 11.60
CA ALA A 268 -6.39 14.23 13.03
C ALA A 268 -4.97 13.73 13.35
N ASN A 269 -4.44 12.79 12.57
CA ASN A 269 -3.07 12.31 12.73
C ASN A 269 -2.03 13.41 12.45
N VAL A 270 -2.18 14.15 11.33
CA VAL A 270 -1.28 15.26 10.97
C VAL A 270 -1.30 16.34 12.05
N PHE A 271 -2.49 16.85 12.39
CA PHE A 271 -2.64 17.92 13.36
C PHE A 271 -2.22 17.51 14.77
N ARG A 272 -2.45 16.26 15.18
CA ARG A 272 -2.02 15.79 16.50
C ARG A 272 -0.51 15.93 16.68
N VAL A 273 0.28 15.68 15.64
CA VAL A 273 1.73 15.81 15.70
C VAL A 273 2.17 17.26 15.50
N GLU A 274 1.53 18.00 14.60
CA GLU A 274 1.84 19.41 14.34
C GLU A 274 1.63 20.32 15.56
N TYR A 275 0.59 20.05 16.34
CA TYR A 275 0.29 20.76 17.59
C TYR A 275 0.79 20.04 18.85
N GLU A 276 1.60 18.98 18.70
CA GLU A 276 2.25 18.33 19.83
C GLU A 276 3.26 19.32 20.42
N SER A 277 2.83 20.08 21.44
CA SER A 277 3.71 21.01 22.12
C SER A 277 4.96 20.27 22.58
N PRO A 278 6.17 20.84 22.42
CA PRO A 278 7.28 20.42 23.24
C PRO A 278 6.91 20.84 24.66
N VAL A 279 6.17 19.99 25.37
CA VAL A 279 6.07 20.10 26.81
C VAL A 279 7.48 19.85 27.28
N ALA A 280 8.25 20.93 27.41
CA ALA A 280 9.45 20.95 28.19
C ALA A 280 9.03 20.38 29.53
N HIS A 281 9.41 19.13 29.78
CA HIS A 281 9.40 18.56 31.11
C HIS A 281 10.38 19.40 31.94
N LYS A 282 9.91 20.55 32.41
CA LYS A 282 10.36 21.14 33.67
C LYS A 282 9.87 20.20 34.75
N ARG A 283 10.63 19.13 34.98
CA ARG A 283 10.66 18.42 36.25
C ARG A 283 12.07 18.57 36.79
#